data_AF-A0A948PXX2-F1
#
_entry.id   AF-A0A948PXX2-F1
#
_cell.length_a   1.000
_cell.length_b   1.000
_cell.length_c   1.000
_cell.angle_alpha   90.00
_cell.angle_beta   90.00
_cell.angle_gamma   90.00
#
_symmetry.space_group_name_H-M   'P 1'
#
loop_
_entity.id
_entity.type
_entity.pdbx_description
1 polymer ?
#
loop_
_entity_poly.entity_id
_entity_poly.type
_entity_poly.pdbx_seq_one_letter_code
_entity_poly.pdbx_strand_id
1 'polypeptide(L)'
;MFDLKTFSDGISLLGSVVSTVKPVIDMLPKREKEQASQKLLEVEEKLQIAEAQIAKGLGYELCKCTWPPQIMLHAGEAEYGEKFRCPVCGRVVSPDDMPPLNSWRTI
;
A
#
# COMPACT_ATOMS: atom_id res chain seq x y z
N MET A 1 -8.33 -19.47 -12.25
CA MET A 1 -8.87 -18.53 -11.25
C MET A 1 -7.71 -18.19 -10.32
N PHE A 2 -7.10 -17.01 -10.47
CA PHE A 2 -5.95 -16.62 -9.64
C PHE A 2 -6.48 -16.24 -8.25
N ASP A 3 -5.95 -16.90 -7.22
CA ASP A 3 -6.37 -16.68 -5.84
C ASP A 3 -5.69 -15.42 -5.29
N LEU A 4 -6.47 -14.35 -5.19
CA LEU A 4 -5.99 -13.01 -4.78
C LEU A 4 -5.46 -13.01 -3.34
N LYS A 5 -6.03 -13.86 -2.47
CA LYS A 5 -5.56 -13.99 -1.08
C LYS A 5 -4.18 -14.61 -1.03
N THR A 6 -3.95 -15.65 -1.83
CA THR A 6 -2.63 -16.26 -2.00
C THR A 6 -1.59 -15.23 -2.47
N PHE A 7 -1.99 -14.26 -3.30
CA PHE A 7 -1.09 -13.21 -3.79
C PHE A 7 -0.84 -12.10 -2.75
N SER A 8 -1.87 -11.63 -2.04
CA SER A 8 -1.71 -10.65 -0.95
C SER A 8 -0.93 -11.24 0.22
N ASP A 9 -1.16 -12.52 0.52
CA ASP A 9 -0.43 -13.25 1.55
C ASP A 9 1.04 -13.40 1.12
N GLY A 10 1.30 -13.70 -0.16
CA GLY A 10 2.65 -13.71 -0.72
C GLY A 10 3.39 -12.38 -0.56
N ILE A 11 2.73 -11.25 -0.84
CA ILE A 11 3.32 -9.91 -0.66
C ILE A 11 3.56 -9.61 0.83
N SER A 12 2.60 -9.92 1.70
CA SER A 12 2.69 -9.71 3.14
C SER A 12 3.81 -10.53 3.79
N LEU A 13 3.99 -11.78 3.33
CA LEU A 13 5.08 -12.65 3.75
C LEU A 13 6.43 -12.07 3.32
N LEU A 14 6.54 -11.54 2.09
CA LEU A 14 7.78 -10.90 1.62
C LEU A 14 8.13 -9.66 2.44
N GLY A 15 7.15 -8.80 2.76
CA GLY A 15 7.35 -7.64 3.63
C GLY A 15 7.83 -8.05 5.04
N SER A 16 7.27 -9.13 5.59
CA SER A 16 7.67 -9.67 6.91
C SER A 16 9.10 -10.22 6.91
N VAL A 17 9.51 -10.89 5.82
CA VAL A 17 10.88 -11.38 5.65
C VAL A 17 11.86 -10.21 5.53
N VAL A 18 11.55 -9.17 4.74
CA VAL A 18 12.38 -7.96 4.63
C VAL A 18 12.57 -7.29 5.99
N SER A 19 11.49 -7.18 6.77
CA SER A 19 11.52 -6.62 8.14
C SER A 19 12.42 -7.41 9.09
N THR A 20 12.50 -8.73 8.91
CA THR A 20 13.32 -9.64 9.72
C THR A 20 14.80 -9.63 9.30
N VAL A 21 15.09 -9.34 8.04
CA VAL A 21 16.47 -9.30 7.52
C VAL A 21 17.14 -7.93 7.75
N LYS A 22 16.37 -6.84 7.87
CA LYS A 22 16.85 -5.51 8.29
C LYS A 22 17.79 -5.53 9.50
N PRO A 23 17.44 -6.13 10.66
CA PRO A 23 18.30 -6.13 11.85
C PRO A 23 19.60 -6.92 11.63
N VAL A 24 19.60 -7.94 10.77
CA VAL A 24 20.81 -8.72 10.43
C VAL A 24 21.76 -7.89 9.58
N ILE A 25 21.22 -7.09 8.65
CA ILE A 25 22.01 -6.16 7.83
C ILE A 25 22.57 -5.02 8.68
N ASP A 26 21.85 -4.58 9.71
CA ASP A 26 22.33 -3.55 10.64
C ASP A 26 23.60 -3.96 11.39
N MET A 27 23.82 -5.26 11.56
CA MET A 27 24.99 -5.88 12.18
C MET A 27 26.18 -6.10 11.22
N LEU A 28 26.03 -5.87 9.92
CA LEU A 28 27.10 -6.03 8.93
C LEU A 28 28.11 -4.86 8.97
N PRO A 29 29.37 -5.09 8.53
CA PRO A 29 30.37 -4.03 8.40
C PRO A 29 29.89 -2.90 7.44
N LYS A 30 30.26 -1.65 7.74
CA LYS A 30 29.72 -0.42 7.13
C LYS A 30 29.59 -0.42 5.60
N ARG A 31 30.57 -0.99 4.88
CA ARG A 31 30.57 -1.06 3.40
C ARG A 31 29.45 -1.93 2.82
N GLU A 32 29.18 -3.07 3.45
CA GLU A 32 28.15 -4.00 2.99
C GLU A 32 26.76 -3.57 3.47
N LYS A 33 26.71 -2.95 4.67
CA LYS A 33 25.49 -2.38 5.24
C LYS A 33 24.87 -1.31 4.35
N GLU A 34 25.65 -0.36 3.83
CA GLU A 34 25.12 0.68 2.95
C GLU A 34 24.49 0.10 1.68
N GLN A 35 25.18 -0.82 1.01
CA GLN A 35 24.67 -1.44 -0.21
C GLN A 35 23.43 -2.32 0.04
N ALA A 36 23.42 -3.07 1.15
CA ALA A 36 22.28 -3.89 1.53
C ALA A 36 21.08 -3.03 1.95
N SER A 37 21.30 -1.94 2.69
CA SER A 37 20.24 -1.00 3.10
C SER A 37 19.59 -0.28 1.91
N GLN A 38 20.37 0.12 0.90
CA GLN A 38 19.83 0.73 -0.32
C GLN A 38 18.94 -0.26 -1.09
N LYS A 39 19.40 -1.50 -1.28
CA LYS A 39 18.60 -2.54 -1.93
C LYS A 39 17.32 -2.85 -1.17
N LEU A 40 17.37 -2.85 0.17
CA LEU A 40 16.18 -3.04 0.99
C LEU A 40 15.18 -1.89 0.82
N LEU A 41 15.64 -0.64 0.84
CA LEU A 41 14.77 0.52 0.62
C LEU A 41 14.09 0.47 -0.76
N GLU A 42 14.84 0.09 -1.81
CA GLU A 42 14.26 -0.09 -3.15
C GLU A 42 13.20 -1.20 -3.18
N VAL A 43 13.43 -2.30 -2.46
CA VAL A 43 12.48 -3.42 -2.39
C VAL A 43 11.21 -3.01 -1.64
N GLU A 44 11.36 -2.28 -0.53
CA GLU A 44 10.22 -1.77 0.25
C GLU A 44 9.39 -0.76 -0.55
N GLU A 45 10.03 0.16 -1.26
CA GLU A 45 9.33 1.10 -2.12
C GLU A 45 8.55 0.36 -3.22
N LYS A 46 9.17 -0.62 -3.88
CA LYS A 46 8.52 -1.43 -4.92
C LYS A 46 7.34 -2.24 -4.38
N LEU A 47 7.48 -2.82 -3.18
CA LEU A 47 6.40 -3.54 -2.50
C LEU A 47 5.22 -2.62 -2.23
N GLN A 48 5.46 -1.44 -1.63
CA GLN A 48 4.41 -0.46 -1.34
C GLN A 48 3.72 0.07 -2.61
N ILE A 49 4.47 0.27 -3.70
CA ILE A 49 3.90 0.63 -5.00
C ILE A 49 3.01 -0.50 -5.53
N ALA A 50 3.44 -1.76 -5.42
CA ALA A 50 2.67 -2.91 -5.86
C ALA A 50 1.37 -3.04 -5.06
N GLU A 51 1.43 -2.91 -3.73
CA GLU A 51 0.25 -2.91 -2.85
C GLU A 51 -0.73 -1.79 -3.24
N ALA A 52 -0.24 -0.57 -3.46
CA ALA A 52 -1.07 0.53 -3.90
C ALA A 52 -1.71 0.29 -5.27
N GLN A 53 -0.98 -0.28 -6.24
CA GLN A 53 -1.54 -0.61 -7.56
C GLN A 53 -2.63 -1.67 -7.47
N ILE A 54 -2.44 -2.69 -6.63
CA ILE A 54 -3.43 -3.74 -6.38
C ILE A 54 -4.67 -3.15 -5.72
N ALA A 55 -4.49 -2.36 -4.66
CA ALA A 55 -5.58 -1.70 -3.97
C ALA A 55 -6.40 -0.81 -4.93
N LYS A 56 -5.74 -0.03 -5.78
CA LYS A 56 -6.40 0.74 -6.84
C LYS A 56 -7.18 -0.14 -7.82
N GLY A 57 -6.61 -1.26 -8.26
CA GLY A 57 -7.27 -2.22 -9.15
C GLY A 57 -8.50 -2.89 -8.52
N LEU A 58 -8.52 -3.00 -7.20
CA LEU A 58 -9.65 -3.52 -6.41
C LEU A 58 -10.70 -2.44 -6.08
N GLY A 59 -10.46 -1.17 -6.45
CA GLY A 59 -11.37 -0.07 -6.16
C GLY A 59 -11.21 0.55 -4.77
N TYR A 60 -10.13 0.25 -4.04
CA TYR A 60 -9.83 0.94 -2.80
C TYR A 60 -9.38 2.38 -3.07
N GLU A 61 -9.76 3.26 -2.16
CA GLU A 61 -9.30 4.64 -2.18
C GLU A 61 -7.85 4.77 -1.73
N LEU A 62 -7.11 5.60 -2.45
CA LEU A 62 -5.71 5.88 -2.18
C LEU A 62 -5.51 7.34 -1.80
N CYS A 63 -4.86 7.56 -0.66
CA CYS A 63 -4.40 8.88 -0.26
C CYS A 63 -3.01 9.18 -0.84
N LYS A 64 -2.90 10.28 -1.56
CA LYS A 64 -1.65 10.75 -2.19
C LYS A 64 -0.82 11.65 -1.26
N CYS A 65 -1.00 11.54 0.06
CA CYS A 65 -0.29 12.38 1.04
C CYS A 65 1.20 12.05 1.15
N THR A 66 1.60 10.85 0.76
CA THR A 66 2.99 10.38 0.72
C THR A 66 3.25 9.70 -0.61
N TRP A 67 4.53 9.51 -0.92
CA TRP A 67 4.98 8.60 -1.95
C TRP A 67 5.73 7.43 -1.29
N PRO A 68 5.34 6.17 -1.52
CA PRO A 68 4.17 5.67 -2.25
C PRO A 68 2.80 6.05 -1.61
N PRO A 69 1.71 6.06 -2.41
CA PRO A 69 0.38 6.44 -1.92
C PRO A 69 -0.18 5.41 -0.94
N GLN A 70 -0.94 5.90 0.06
CA GLN A 70 -1.43 5.08 1.17
C GLN A 70 -2.83 4.56 0.90
N ILE A 71 -3.07 3.29 1.18
CA ILE A 71 -4.40 2.69 1.12
C ILE A 71 -5.25 3.27 2.25
N MET A 72 -6.42 3.83 1.93
CA MET A 72 -7.34 4.36 2.92
C MET A 72 -8.12 3.24 3.60
N LEU A 73 -8.34 3.37 4.90
CA LEU A 73 -9.05 2.37 5.71
C LEU A 73 -10.51 2.74 5.85
N HIS A 74 -11.38 1.75 5.95
CA HIS A 74 -12.80 1.97 6.25
C HIS A 74 -12.95 2.65 7.63
N ALA A 75 -13.66 3.77 7.67
CA ALA A 75 -13.82 4.63 8.84
C ALA A 75 -15.28 4.71 9.33
N GLY A 76 -16.19 3.96 8.72
CA GLY A 76 -17.61 3.91 9.06
C GLY A 76 -18.50 4.32 7.88
N GLU A 77 -19.78 4.44 8.14
CA GLU A 77 -20.79 4.74 7.12
C GLU A 77 -21.17 6.24 7.12
N ALA A 78 -21.56 6.74 5.96
CA ALA A 78 -22.21 8.01 5.68
C ALA A 78 -23.63 7.76 5.19
N GLU A 79 -24.44 8.82 5.13
CA GLU A 79 -25.84 8.77 4.66
C GLU A 79 -25.97 8.15 3.26
N TYR A 80 -24.96 8.31 2.40
CA TYR A 80 -24.96 7.84 1.01
C TYR A 80 -23.84 6.82 0.69
N GLY A 81 -23.21 6.20 1.69
CA GLY A 81 -22.23 5.11 1.50
C GLY A 81 -21.04 5.14 2.46
N GLU A 82 -19.96 4.45 2.14
CA GLU A 82 -18.83 4.23 3.07
C GLU A 82 -17.87 5.44 3.16
N LYS A 83 -17.36 5.70 4.36
CA LYS A 83 -16.30 6.69 4.62
C LYS A 83 -14.95 6.00 4.71
N PHE A 84 -13.96 6.55 4.04
CA PHE A 84 -12.59 6.06 4.10
C PHE A 84 -11.67 7.10 4.74
N ARG A 85 -10.74 6.67 5.59
CA ARG A 85 -9.76 7.52 6.29
C ARG A 85 -8.33 7.09 6.00
N CYS A 86 -7.48 8.05 5.68
CA CYS A 86 -6.06 7.82 5.55
C CYS A 86 -5.43 7.61 6.94
N PRO A 87 -4.67 6.52 7.16
CA PRO A 87 -4.02 6.25 8.45
C PRO A 87 -2.89 7.23 8.78
N VAL A 88 -2.28 7.87 7.77
CA VAL A 88 -1.11 8.75 7.95
C VAL A 88 -1.53 10.20 8.19
N CYS A 89 -2.27 10.82 7.26
CA CYS A 89 -2.65 12.23 7.36
C CYS A 89 -4.05 12.46 7.93
N GLY A 90 -4.84 11.41 8.14
CA GLY A 90 -6.18 11.50 8.69
C GLY A 90 -7.24 12.04 7.73
N ARG A 91 -6.91 12.35 6.47
CA ARG A 91 -7.89 12.75 5.44
C ARG A 91 -9.03 11.74 5.36
N VAL A 92 -10.27 12.22 5.29
CA VAL A 92 -11.47 11.40 5.10
C VAL A 92 -12.06 11.68 3.73
N VAL A 93 -12.53 10.64 3.03
CA VAL A 93 -13.27 10.74 1.77
C VAL A 93 -14.63 10.08 1.97
N SER A 94 -15.69 10.82 1.62
CA SER A 94 -17.08 10.37 1.62
C SER A 94 -17.58 10.13 0.18
N PRO A 95 -18.65 9.34 -0.02
CA PRO A 95 -19.24 9.10 -1.34
C PRO A 95 -19.72 10.37 -2.04
N ASP A 96 -20.15 11.38 -1.28
CA ASP A 96 -20.57 12.69 -1.81
C ASP A 96 -19.41 13.48 -2.47
N ASP A 97 -18.17 13.20 -2.05
CA ASP A 97 -16.95 13.78 -2.62
C ASP A 97 -16.30 12.86 -3.68
N MET A 98 -16.89 11.69 -3.92
CA MET A 98 -16.30 10.65 -4.77
C MET A 98 -16.85 10.77 -6.20
N PRO A 99 -15.99 10.90 -7.22
CA PRO A 99 -16.45 10.79 -8.60
C PRO A 99 -17.03 9.39 -8.85
N PRO A 100 -18.08 9.24 -9.67
CA PRO A 100 -18.78 7.99 -9.83
C PRO A 100 -17.84 6.88 -10.34
N LEU A 101 -17.92 5.70 -9.71
CA LEU A 101 -17.07 4.52 -9.93
C LEU A 101 -17.13 3.93 -11.35
N ASN A 102 -17.88 4.53 -12.28
CA ASN A 102 -18.16 3.99 -13.61
C ASN A 102 -17.47 4.72 -14.77
N SER A 103 -16.58 5.70 -14.55
CA SER A 103 -15.93 6.44 -15.65
C SER A 103 -14.80 5.68 -16.38
N TRP A 104 -14.47 4.45 -16.00
CA TRP A 104 -13.39 3.65 -16.63
C TRP A 104 -13.89 2.54 -17.56
N ARG A 105 -15.21 2.45 -17.80
CA ARG A 105 -15.80 1.44 -18.68
C ARG A 105 -16.48 2.11 -19.88
N THR A 106 -15.70 2.80 -20.70
CA THR A 106 -16.10 3.19 -22.05
C THR A 106 -14.86 3.27 -22.93
N ILE A 107 -14.48 2.14 -23.53
CA ILE A 107 -13.86 1.93 -24.85
C ILE A 107 -14.04 0.42 -25.14
#